data_AF-A0A1H7TND1-F1
#
_entry.id   AF-A0A1H7TND1-F1
#
_cell.length_a   1.000
_cell.length_b   1.000
_cell.length_c   1.000
_cell.angle_alpha   90.00
_cell.angle_beta   90.00
_cell.angle_gamma   90.00
#
_symmetry.space_group_name_H-M   'P 1'
#
loop_
_entity.id
_entity.type
_entity.pdbx_description
1 polymer ?
#
loop_
_entity_poly.entity_id
_entity_poly.type
_entity_poly.pdbx_seq_one_letter_code
_entity_poly.pdbx_strand_id
1 'polypeptide(L)'
;MSTYMLVDRTSDWFFDEDADLDPYLCSMQLLKALSTRRVQGIKYNRVQIVNTLLKRRSQEALDTLDSAIVILVSRNLLNIIESPNNSLDSVLHVTENGIEALSRFLEDV
;
A
#
# COMPACT_ATOMS: atom_id res chain seq x y z
N MET A 1 -17.81 -41.87 -0.40
CA MET A 1 -16.48 -41.48 -0.91
C MET A 1 -16.16 -40.12 -0.32
N SER A 2 -15.17 -40.04 0.56
CA SER A 2 -14.73 -38.78 1.16
C SER A 2 -13.59 -38.21 0.33
N THR A 3 -13.82 -37.04 -0.27
CA THR A 3 -12.79 -36.30 -1.00
C THR A 3 -11.90 -35.60 0.03
N TYR A 4 -10.62 -35.95 0.07
CA TYR A 4 -9.64 -35.24 0.89
C TYR A 4 -8.96 -34.18 0.01
N MET A 5 -9.08 -32.91 0.39
CA MET A 5 -8.34 -31.82 -0.23
C MET A 5 -6.94 -31.80 0.40
N LEU A 6 -5.92 -32.23 -0.34
CA LEU A 6 -4.52 -32.03 0.02
C LEU A 6 -4.21 -30.54 -0.21
N VAL A 7 -4.22 -29.76 0.87
CA VAL A 7 -3.73 -28.38 0.85
C VAL A 7 -2.22 -28.45 0.96
N ASP A 8 -1.54 -28.23 -0.16
CA ASP A 8 -0.10 -28.08 -0.21
C ASP A 8 0.29 -26.76 0.48
N ARG A 9 1.04 -26.84 1.58
CA ARG A 9 1.56 -25.68 2.31
C ARG A 9 2.82 -25.10 1.65
N THR A 10 3.38 -25.76 0.64
CA THR A 10 4.50 -25.18 -0.11
C THR A 10 4.05 -24.06 -1.05
N SER A 11 2.75 -23.98 -1.34
CA SER A 11 2.08 -22.86 -2.00
C SER A 11 1.43 -21.90 -1.01
N ASP A 12 2.06 -21.68 0.15
CA ASP A 12 1.60 -20.67 1.08
C ASP A 12 1.77 -19.27 0.44
N TRP A 13 0.65 -18.72 -0.01
CA TRP A 13 0.49 -17.40 -0.62
C TRP A 13 0.88 -16.22 0.29
N PHE A 14 1.38 -16.50 1.50
CA PHE A 14 1.58 -15.54 2.60
C PHE A 14 2.86 -15.79 3.42
N PHE A 15 3.83 -16.55 2.91
CA PHE A 15 5.19 -16.52 3.48
C PHE A 15 6.02 -15.45 2.76
N ASP A 16 5.87 -14.21 3.19
CA ASP A 16 6.90 -13.20 2.94
C ASP A 16 8.01 -13.44 3.97
N GLU A 17 9.09 -14.12 3.55
CA GLU A 17 10.35 -14.17 4.32
C GLU A 17 10.97 -12.78 4.50
N ASP A 18 10.48 -11.78 3.75
CA ASP A 18 10.90 -10.39 3.78
C ASP A 18 9.71 -9.52 4.22
N ALA A 19 9.57 -9.26 5.52
CA ALA A 19 8.46 -8.47 6.08
C ALA A 19 8.30 -7.08 5.42
N ASP A 20 9.37 -6.56 4.83
CA ASP A 20 9.37 -5.31 4.09
C ASP A 20 8.63 -5.42 2.74
N LEU A 21 8.48 -6.61 2.16
CA LEU A 21 7.75 -6.85 0.91
C LEU A 21 6.27 -7.19 1.11
N ASP A 22 5.77 -7.20 2.35
CA ASP A 22 4.35 -7.40 2.66
C ASP A 22 3.50 -6.21 2.14
N PRO A 23 2.53 -6.45 1.23
CA PRO A 23 1.64 -5.41 0.73
C PRO A 23 0.82 -4.72 1.83
N TYR A 24 0.45 -5.43 2.89
CA TYR A 24 -0.28 -4.87 4.01
C TYR A 24 0.59 -3.89 4.80
N LEU A 25 1.81 -4.29 5.16
CA LEU A 25 2.74 -3.40 5.85
C LEU A 25 3.08 -2.18 4.99
N CYS A 26 3.33 -2.39 3.69
CA CYS A 26 3.56 -1.33 2.73
C CYS A 26 2.38 -0.34 2.66
N SER A 27 1.14 -0.86 2.70
CA SER A 27 -0.07 -0.02 2.70
C SER A 27 -0.17 0.87 3.94
N MET A 28 0.18 0.35 5.12
CA MET A 28 0.16 1.12 6.37
C MET A 28 1.29 2.16 6.41
N GLN A 29 2.48 1.81 5.92
CA GLN A 29 3.59 2.76 5.79
C GLN A 29 3.24 3.89 4.81
N LEU A 30 2.56 3.58 3.70
CA LEU A 30 2.10 4.57 2.74
C LEU A 30 1.03 5.49 3.33
N LEU A 31 0.06 4.94 4.07
CA LEU A 31 -0.91 5.75 4.82
C LEU A 31 -0.23 6.65 5.86
N LYS A 32 0.80 6.15 6.56
CA LYS A 32 1.57 6.94 7.52
C LYS A 32 2.33 8.09 6.85
N ALA A 33 2.93 7.85 5.69
CA ALA A 33 3.57 8.90 4.91
C ALA A 33 2.54 9.96 4.46
N LEU A 34 1.37 9.53 3.99
CA LEU A 34 0.30 10.43 3.54
C LEU A 34 -0.35 11.20 4.68
N SER A 35 -0.48 10.61 5.88
CA SER A 35 -1.09 11.28 7.03
C SER A 35 -0.26 12.49 7.47
N THR A 36 1.07 12.43 7.34
CA THR A 36 1.95 13.60 7.59
C THR A 36 1.75 14.73 6.58
N ARG A 37 1.19 14.45 5.40
CA ARG A 37 1.00 15.40 4.28
C ARG A 37 -0.45 15.47 3.81
N ARG A 38 -1.40 15.48 4.75
CA ARG A 38 -2.86 15.41 4.49
C ARG A 38 -3.37 16.41 3.43
N VAL A 39 -2.83 17.63 3.41
CA VAL A 39 -3.30 18.71 2.50
C VAL A 39 -2.60 18.69 1.14
N GLN A 40 -1.29 18.47 1.10
CA GLN A 40 -0.51 18.50 -0.15
C GLN A 40 -0.58 17.17 -0.93
N GLY A 41 -0.85 16.07 -0.25
CA GLY A 41 -0.76 14.74 -0.84
C GLY A 41 0.68 14.35 -1.20
N ILE A 42 0.82 13.22 -1.88
CA ILE A 42 2.09 12.74 -2.42
C ILE A 42 1.94 12.56 -3.93
N LYS A 43 2.84 13.16 -4.71
CA LYS A 43 2.88 12.95 -6.16
C LYS A 43 3.07 11.47 -6.46
N TYR A 44 2.21 10.93 -7.32
CA TYR A 44 2.23 9.54 -7.70
C TYR A 44 3.42 9.25 -8.61
N ASN A 45 4.54 8.87 -7.99
CA ASN A 45 5.74 8.41 -8.67
C ASN A 45 6.17 7.10 -8.02
N ARG A 46 5.84 5.98 -8.68
CA ARG A 46 6.08 4.61 -8.18
C ARG A 46 7.52 4.41 -7.71
N VAL A 47 8.50 4.84 -8.51
CA VAL A 47 9.93 4.68 -8.21
C VAL A 47 10.34 5.50 -6.99
N GLN A 48 9.87 6.76 -6.88
CA GLN A 48 10.20 7.59 -5.72
C GLN A 48 9.56 7.05 -4.45
N ILE A 49 8.29 6.63 -4.51
CA ILE A 49 7.54 6.10 -3.36
C ILE A 49 8.20 4.82 -2.85
N VAL A 50 8.49 3.85 -3.73
CA VAL A 50 9.21 2.63 -3.37
C VAL A 50 10.57 2.94 -2.75
N ASN A 51 11.33 3.87 -3.34
CA ASN A 51 12.64 4.24 -2.83
C ASN A 51 12.57 4.89 -1.43
N THR A 52 11.49 5.60 -1.12
CA THR A 52 11.28 6.21 0.20
C THR A 52 10.76 5.25 1.25
N LEU A 53 9.86 4.33 0.89
CA LEU A 53 9.19 3.43 1.82
C LEU A 53 10.03 2.17 2.06
N LEU A 54 10.44 1.49 0.98
CA LEU A 54 11.09 0.19 1.03
C LEU A 54 12.62 0.28 0.92
N LYS A 55 13.17 1.46 0.60
CA LYS A 55 14.62 1.72 0.41
C LYS A 55 15.32 0.76 -0.57
N ARG A 56 14.54 0.03 -1.37
CA ARG A 56 15.00 -0.99 -2.32
C ARG A 56 14.34 -0.72 -3.67
N ARG A 57 15.12 -0.82 -4.75
CA ARG A 57 14.62 -0.67 -6.12
C ARG A 57 14.61 -2.03 -6.81
N SER A 58 13.66 -2.89 -6.46
CA SER A 58 13.40 -4.16 -7.13
C SER A 58 12.05 -4.12 -7.85
N GLN A 59 11.87 -5.03 -8.82
CA GLN A 59 10.58 -5.22 -9.48
C GLN A 59 9.51 -5.65 -8.47
N GLU A 60 9.85 -6.59 -7.58
CA GLU A 60 8.99 -7.05 -6.48
C GLU A 60 8.49 -5.89 -5.61
N ALA A 61 9.37 -4.94 -5.26
CA ALA A 61 8.98 -3.78 -4.44
C ALA A 61 7.99 -2.84 -5.17
N LEU A 62 8.07 -2.75 -6.50
CA LEU A 62 7.09 -2.02 -7.30
C LEU A 62 5.74 -2.76 -7.34
N ASP A 63 5.76 -4.08 -7.44
CA ASP A 63 4.56 -4.92 -7.48
C ASP A 63 3.86 -4.93 -6.09
N THR A 64 4.63 -4.93 -5.00
CA THR A 64 4.14 -4.74 -3.62
C THR A 64 3.48 -3.37 -3.47
N LEU A 65 4.11 -2.29 -3.98
CA LEU A 65 3.52 -0.95 -3.92
C LEU A 65 2.19 -0.90 -4.67
N ASP A 66 2.13 -1.46 -5.87
CA ASP A 66 0.88 -1.47 -6.65
C ASP A 66 -0.22 -2.23 -5.91
N SER A 67 0.12 -3.38 -5.33
CA SER A 67 -0.80 -4.18 -4.51
C SER A 67 -1.29 -3.39 -3.30
N ALA A 68 -0.39 -2.69 -2.60
CA ALA A 68 -0.73 -1.82 -1.47
C ALA A 68 -1.68 -0.70 -1.88
N ILE A 69 -1.45 -0.05 -3.02
CA ILE A 69 -2.33 1.02 -3.52
C ILE A 69 -3.71 0.47 -3.88
N VAL A 70 -3.79 -0.70 -4.52
CA VAL A 70 -5.07 -1.36 -4.82
C VAL A 70 -5.85 -1.66 -3.53
N ILE A 71 -5.17 -2.16 -2.49
CA ILE A 71 -5.80 -2.42 -1.18
C ILE A 71 -6.36 -1.13 -0.58
N LEU A 72 -5.61 -0.02 -0.62
CA LEU A 72 -6.04 1.25 -0.04
C LEU A 72 -7.18 1.90 -0.82
N VAL A 73 -7.12 1.87 -2.14
CA VAL A 73 -8.17 2.43 -3.01
C VAL A 73 -9.45 1.61 -2.91
N SER A 74 -9.36 0.27 -2.95
CA SER A 74 -10.54 -0.61 -2.85
C SER A 74 -11.31 -0.45 -1.54
N ARG A 75 -10.62 -0.02 -0.47
CA ARG A 75 -11.21 0.25 0.85
C ARG A 75 -11.54 1.72 1.09
N ASN A 76 -11.43 2.58 0.06
CA ASN A 76 -11.68 4.02 0.15
C ASN A 76 -10.83 4.71 1.24
N LEU A 77 -9.60 4.23 1.46
CA LEU A 77 -8.62 4.80 2.40
C LEU A 77 -7.70 5.82 1.73
N LEU A 78 -7.62 5.76 0.41
CA LEU A 78 -6.80 6.62 -0.43
C LEU A 78 -7.58 7.01 -1.69
N ASN A 79 -7.45 8.27 -2.09
CA ASN A 79 -7.93 8.79 -3.37
C ASN A 79 -6.76 9.17 -4.28
N ILE A 80 -6.90 8.83 -5.56
CA ILE A 80 -5.98 9.26 -6.61
C ILE A 80 -6.67 10.41 -7.34
N ILE A 81 -6.11 11.62 -7.21
CA ILE A 81 -6.64 12.83 -7.84
C ILE A 81 -5.71 13.19 -9.01
N GLU A 82 -6.26 13.39 -10.19
CA GLU A 82 -5.50 13.90 -11.33
C GLU A 82 -5.18 15.38 -11.11
N SER A 83 -3.93 15.77 -11.34
CA SER A 83 -3.52 17.16 -11.19
C SER A 83 -4.30 18.06 -12.17
N PRO A 84 -4.91 19.17 -11.72
CA PRO A 84 -5.72 20.04 -12.57
C PRO A 84 -4.91 20.75 -13.68
N ASN A 85 -3.58 20.73 -13.62
CA ASN A 85 -2.70 21.48 -14.53
C ASN A 85 -2.22 20.70 -15.77
N ASN A 86 -3.01 19.74 -16.26
CA ASN A 86 -2.73 19.06 -17.54
C ASN A 86 -1.39 18.29 -17.58
N SER A 87 -0.79 18.03 -16.42
CA SER A 87 0.31 17.09 -16.28
C SER A 87 -0.27 15.71 -16.04
N LEU A 88 0.32 14.68 -16.66
CA LEU A 88 0.06 13.25 -16.39
C LEU A 88 0.42 12.84 -14.94
N ASP A 89 0.47 13.80 -14.03
CA ASP A 89 0.82 13.63 -12.63
C ASP A 89 -0.47 13.39 -11.83
N SER A 90 -0.64 12.17 -11.35
CA SER A 90 -1.62 11.88 -10.31
C SER A 90 -1.05 12.25 -8.93
N VAL A 91 -1.91 12.61 -7.99
CA VAL A 91 -1.56 12.88 -6.60
C VAL A 91 -2.37 11.95 -5.70
N LEU A 92 -1.68 11.27 -4.79
CA LEU A 92 -2.27 10.44 -3.76
C LEU A 92 -2.69 11.32 -2.57
N HIS A 93 -3.97 11.24 -2.20
CA HIS A 93 -4.52 11.88 -1.02
C HIS A 93 -5.11 10.83 -0.07
N VAL A 94 -4.84 10.98 1.22
CA VAL A 94 -5.48 10.14 2.24
C VAL A 94 -6.90 10.64 2.49
N THR A 95 -7.85 9.71 2.61
CA THR A 95 -9.23 10.04 2.98
C THR A 95 -9.37 10.13 4.50
N GLU A 96 -10.52 10.60 4.99
CA GLU A 96 -10.79 10.59 6.44
C GLU A 96 -10.80 9.16 6.99
N ASN A 97 -11.38 8.21 6.24
CA ASN A 97 -11.36 6.78 6.58
C ASN A 97 -9.94 6.22 6.66
N GLY A 98 -9.03 6.66 5.78
CA GLY A 98 -7.62 6.26 5.80
C GLY A 98 -6.90 6.70 7.07
N ILE A 99 -7.26 7.88 7.61
CA ILE A 99 -6.68 8.40 8.85
C ILE A 99 -7.23 7.66 10.06
N GLU A 100 -8.53 7.38 10.08
CA GLU A 100 -9.16 6.60 11.16
C GLU A 100 -8.64 5.16 11.18
N ALA A 101 -8.45 4.55 10.00
CA ALA A 101 -7.84 3.23 9.90
C ALA A 101 -6.41 3.22 10.46
N LEU A 102 -5.64 4.27 10.17
CA LEU A 102 -4.28 4.41 10.69
C LEU A 102 -4.25 4.68 12.20
N SER A 103 -5.19 5.45 12.75
CA SER A 103 -5.24 5.67 14.20
C SER A 103 -5.56 4.38 14.95
N ARG A 104 -6.51 3.57 14.46
CA ARG A 104 -6.81 2.24 15.04
C ARG A 104 -5.60 1.30 14.99
N PHE A 105 -4.90 1.28 13.87
CA PHE A 105 -3.68 0.48 13.75
C PHE A 105 -2.59 0.91 14.75
N LEU A 106 -2.46 2.21 15.04
CA LEU A 106 -1.50 2.71 16.02
C LEU A 106 -1.94 2.48 17.48
N GLU A 107 -3.23 2.31 17.74
CA GLU A 107 -3.76 1.97 19.06
C GLU A 107 -3.61 0.47 19.39
N ASP A 108 -3.58 -0.39 18.36
CA ASP A 108 -3.42 -1.85 18.50
C ASP A 108 -1.94 -2.31 18.63
N VAL A 109 -0.96 -1.40 18.49
CA VAL A 109 0.50 -1.65 18.60
C VAL A 109 1.05 -1.11 19.90
#